data_AF-A0A6A6IN60-F1
#
_entry.id   AF-A0A6A6IN60-F1
#
_cell.length_a   1.000
_cell.length_b   1.000
_cell.length_c   1.000
_cell.angle_alpha   90.00
_cell.angle_beta   90.00
_cell.angle_gamma   90.00
#
_symmetry.space_group_name_H-M   'P 1'
#
loop_
_entity.id
_entity.type
_entity.pdbx_description
1 polymer ?
#
loop_
_entity_poly.entity_id
_entity_poly.type
_entity_poly.pdbx_seq_one_letter_code
_entity_poly.pdbx_strand_id
1 'polypeptide(L)'
;MWRCVEWCTSRPAARPPRHFFFDCYLRGIDNDWEQKTPKVRWDALQFGDRPATHDIVLEDFPVPGTEYRELFASSNGRLGDKPPPAAETVTYNSEDRQSRVEFTHTFSEPSRLIGLPKAILYMSCDTRDDFTVFVILRKKDRDGKDLIHMNFPVDATPIKSIAEIPQKQQHSVNLHMGQMGILRASHREIDASKNIHPQFPFHPHGREQKVPRGTVVKLEIGIWAMGVDFDAGESISLQVGGQYPSLSEFANWSEPRPEHELNRGQHKVHFGGEYPSSLILPYIGKP
;
A
#
# COMPACT_ATOMS: atom_id res chain seq x y z
N MET A 1 7.74 25.82 4.83
CA MET A 1 6.47 25.07 4.83
C MET A 1 6.48 24.19 3.60
N TRP A 2 6.65 22.87 3.75
CA TRP A 2 6.72 21.95 2.62
C TRP A 2 5.31 21.73 2.06
N ARG A 3 5.08 22.10 0.79
CA ARG A 3 3.82 21.80 0.09
C ARG A 3 4.03 20.53 -0.73
N CYS A 4 3.30 19.47 -0.41
CA CYS A 4 3.34 18.23 -1.18
C CYS A 4 2.53 18.44 -2.47
N VAL A 5 3.21 18.82 -3.53
CA VAL A 5 2.65 18.81 -4.89
C VAL A 5 3.21 17.56 -5.55
N GLU A 6 2.39 16.55 -5.73
CA GLU A 6 2.77 15.37 -6.52
C GLU A 6 2.79 15.77 -8.00
N TRP A 7 3.98 16.08 -8.52
CA TRP A 7 4.18 16.56 -9.90
C TRP A 7 4.05 15.44 -10.96
N CYS A 8 3.50 14.28 -10.60
CA CYS A 8 3.66 13.06 -11.39
C CYS A 8 2.60 12.82 -12.48
N THR A 9 1.53 13.63 -12.55
CA THR A 9 0.51 13.50 -13.61
C THR A 9 0.61 14.62 -14.67
N SER A 10 0.73 14.22 -15.93
CA SER A 10 1.12 14.99 -17.12
C SER A 10 -0.03 15.79 -17.75
N ARG A 11 -0.94 16.39 -16.98
CA ARG A 11 -2.03 17.21 -17.53
C ARG A 11 -1.81 18.72 -17.29
N PRO A 12 -1.56 19.52 -18.35
CA PRO A 12 -1.29 20.96 -18.23
C PRO A 12 -2.49 21.82 -17.76
N ALA A 13 -3.72 21.33 -17.90
CA ALA A 13 -4.92 22.18 -17.82
C ALA A 13 -5.41 22.49 -16.40
N ALA A 14 -4.95 21.78 -15.37
CA ALA A 14 -5.52 21.88 -14.01
C ALA A 14 -4.59 22.47 -12.95
N ARG A 15 -3.38 22.91 -13.32
CA ARG A 15 -2.35 23.31 -12.36
C ARG A 15 -1.88 24.74 -12.60
N PRO A 16 -1.75 25.59 -11.56
CA PRO A 16 -1.03 26.85 -11.69
C PRO A 16 0.37 26.51 -12.18
N PRO A 17 0.85 27.14 -13.27
CA PRO A 17 2.00 26.61 -13.96
C PRO A 17 3.27 26.84 -13.12
N ARG A 18 4.25 25.93 -13.22
CA ARG A 18 5.40 25.84 -12.28
C ARG A 18 6.18 27.16 -12.10
N HIS A 19 6.19 28.00 -13.13
CA HIS A 19 6.79 29.34 -13.06
C HIS A 19 6.12 30.24 -12.00
N PHE A 20 4.84 30.08 -11.66
CA PHE A 20 4.19 30.86 -10.59
C PHE A 20 4.86 30.61 -9.22
N PHE A 21 5.20 29.37 -8.91
CA PHE A 21 5.97 29.03 -7.71
C PHE A 21 7.36 29.67 -7.74
N PHE A 22 8.07 29.56 -8.86
CA PHE A 22 9.41 30.12 -8.99
C PHE A 22 9.44 31.65 -9.03
N ASP A 23 8.45 32.29 -9.64
CA ASP A 23 8.28 33.74 -9.64
C ASP A 23 8.12 34.23 -8.19
N CYS A 24 7.31 33.55 -7.37
CA CYS A 24 7.13 33.87 -5.96
C CYS A 24 8.43 33.69 -5.14
N TYR A 25 9.04 32.50 -5.14
CA TYR A 25 10.13 32.19 -4.21
C TYR A 25 11.54 32.48 -4.74
N LEU A 26 11.77 32.47 -6.06
CA LEU A 26 13.09 32.72 -6.64
C LEU A 26 13.24 34.15 -7.17
N ARG A 27 12.14 34.79 -7.59
CA ARG A 27 12.16 36.15 -8.14
C ARG A 27 11.52 37.18 -7.22
N GLY A 28 10.92 36.77 -6.11
CA GLY A 28 10.27 37.66 -5.15
C GLY A 28 9.05 38.38 -5.72
N ILE A 29 8.43 37.84 -6.78
CA ILE A 29 7.25 38.40 -7.40
C ILE A 29 6.04 37.97 -6.59
N ASP A 30 5.34 38.94 -5.98
CA ASP A 30 4.07 38.68 -5.34
C ASP A 30 2.98 38.42 -6.39
N ASN A 31 2.63 37.15 -6.59
CA ASN A 31 1.65 36.69 -7.56
C ASN A 31 0.49 35.94 -6.88
N ASP A 32 0.26 36.19 -5.59
CA ASP A 32 -0.74 35.52 -4.74
C ASP A 32 -0.59 33.98 -4.70
N TRP A 33 0.61 33.44 -4.94
CA TRP A 33 0.82 31.98 -5.00
C TRP A 33 0.30 31.28 -3.74
N GLU A 34 0.59 31.84 -2.56
CA GLU A 34 0.26 31.19 -1.30
C GLU A 34 -1.24 31.14 -1.02
N GLN A 35 -1.98 32.14 -1.51
CA GLN A 35 -3.42 32.32 -1.34
C GLN A 35 -4.21 31.55 -2.42
N LYS A 36 -3.72 31.53 -3.67
CA LYS A 36 -4.43 30.91 -4.80
C LYS A 36 -4.15 29.41 -4.96
N THR A 37 -3.05 28.91 -4.40
CA THR A 37 -2.66 27.51 -4.55
C THR A 37 -2.97 26.73 -3.28
N PRO A 38 -3.79 25.66 -3.34
CA PRO A 38 -3.95 24.74 -2.23
C PRO A 38 -2.62 24.17 -1.74
N LYS A 39 -2.52 23.87 -0.45
CA LYS A 39 -1.31 23.26 0.14
C LYS A 39 -1.07 21.85 -0.41
N VAL A 40 -2.15 21.09 -0.55
CA VAL A 40 -2.14 19.72 -1.04
C VAL A 40 -3.24 19.54 -2.09
N ARG A 41 -2.87 18.95 -3.22
CA ARG A 41 -3.81 18.35 -4.18
C ARG A 41 -3.44 16.90 -4.36
N TRP A 42 -4.44 16.04 -4.44
CA TRP A 42 -4.25 14.59 -4.52
C TRP A 42 -5.09 14.00 -5.65
N ASP A 43 -4.62 12.90 -6.22
CA ASP A 43 -5.37 12.11 -7.20
C ASP A 43 -5.78 10.77 -6.56
N ALA A 44 -7.07 10.40 -6.66
CA ALA A 44 -7.56 9.11 -6.18
C ALA A 44 -7.74 8.14 -7.33
N LEU A 45 -7.08 6.98 -7.25
CA LEU A 45 -7.15 5.95 -8.28
C LEU A 45 -8.46 5.17 -8.17
N GLN A 46 -9.15 4.98 -9.30
CA GLN A 46 -10.35 4.14 -9.36
C GLN A 46 -10.05 2.69 -9.75
N PHE A 47 -8.85 2.40 -10.27
CA PHE A 47 -8.47 1.11 -10.87
C PHE A 47 -9.39 0.64 -12.03
N GLY A 48 -8.93 -0.38 -12.76
CA GLY A 48 -9.53 -0.79 -14.02
C GLY A 48 -9.29 0.23 -15.12
N ASP A 49 -10.11 0.17 -16.17
CA ASP A 49 -10.03 1.10 -17.32
C ASP A 49 -10.63 2.48 -17.01
N ARG A 50 -10.64 2.89 -15.74
CA ARG A 50 -11.20 4.16 -15.27
C ARG A 50 -10.10 5.19 -15.01
N PRO A 51 -10.31 6.47 -15.38
CA PRO A 51 -9.40 7.54 -15.02
C PRO A 51 -9.39 7.77 -13.51
N ALA A 52 -8.29 8.31 -12.98
CA ALA A 52 -8.26 8.76 -11.59
C ALA A 52 -9.19 9.96 -11.38
N THR A 53 -9.69 10.10 -10.16
CA THR A 53 -10.33 11.34 -9.70
C THR A 53 -9.22 12.35 -9.39
N HIS A 54 -9.14 13.41 -10.18
CA HIS A 54 -8.05 14.38 -10.09
C HIS A 54 -8.41 15.60 -9.22
N ASP A 55 -7.36 16.31 -8.79
CA ASP A 55 -7.45 17.64 -8.15
C ASP A 55 -8.29 17.68 -6.87
N ILE A 56 -8.25 16.60 -6.09
CA ILE A 56 -8.86 16.56 -4.75
C ILE A 56 -8.05 17.51 -3.85
N VAL A 57 -8.67 18.62 -3.45
CA VAL A 57 -8.04 19.60 -2.57
C VAL A 57 -8.08 19.08 -1.13
N LEU A 58 -6.92 18.98 -0.50
CA LEU A 58 -6.77 18.56 0.89
C LEU A 58 -6.17 19.71 1.71
N GLU A 59 -6.57 19.79 2.98
CA GLU A 59 -6.06 20.81 3.91
C GLU A 59 -4.56 20.61 4.21
N ASP A 60 -4.19 19.36 4.49
CA ASP A 60 -2.81 18.92 4.76
C ASP A 60 -2.66 17.42 4.42
N PHE A 61 -1.44 16.90 4.56
CA PHE A 61 -1.16 15.46 4.45
C PHE A 61 -0.34 14.94 5.64
N PRO A 62 -0.76 13.88 6.33
CA PRO A 62 -2.05 13.17 6.18
C PRO A 62 -3.27 14.07 6.42
N VAL A 63 -4.42 13.70 5.87
CA VAL A 63 -5.62 14.56 5.89
C VAL A 63 -6.09 14.78 7.34
N PRO A 64 -6.27 16.02 7.81
CA PRO A 64 -6.82 16.29 9.14
C PRO A 64 -8.20 15.62 9.31
N GLY A 65 -8.41 14.97 10.45
CA GLY A 65 -9.66 14.25 10.71
C GLY A 65 -9.82 12.90 9.99
N THR A 66 -8.74 12.37 9.38
CA THR A 66 -8.75 10.99 8.82
C THR A 66 -9.23 9.99 9.86
N GLU A 67 -10.25 9.20 9.52
CA GLU A 67 -10.74 8.11 10.34
C GLU A 67 -9.95 6.83 10.01
N TYR A 68 -8.99 6.50 10.86
CA TYR A 68 -8.24 5.25 10.75
C TYR A 68 -9.05 4.10 11.32
N ARG A 69 -9.59 3.25 10.44
CA ARG A 69 -10.34 2.05 10.83
C ARG A 69 -9.44 0.83 10.81
N GLU A 70 -9.45 0.07 11.89
CA GLU A 70 -8.72 -1.18 12.03
C GLU A 70 -9.65 -2.37 11.76
N LEU A 71 -9.25 -3.22 10.82
CA LEU A 71 -9.98 -4.42 10.42
C LEU A 71 -9.10 -5.64 10.69
N PHE A 72 -9.61 -6.61 11.42
CA PHE A 72 -8.88 -7.79 11.89
C PHE A 72 -9.02 -8.96 10.92
N ALA A 73 -7.91 -9.69 10.73
CA ALA A 73 -7.91 -10.96 10.03
C ALA A 73 -8.84 -11.96 10.72
N SER A 74 -9.63 -12.68 9.92
CA SER A 74 -10.65 -13.61 10.38
C SER A 74 -10.73 -14.83 9.45
N SER A 75 -11.42 -15.87 9.92
CA SER A 75 -11.61 -17.12 9.19
C SER A 75 -12.24 -16.89 7.81
N ASN A 76 -11.98 -17.81 6.88
CA ASN A 76 -12.40 -17.71 5.47
C ASN A 76 -11.79 -16.53 4.70
N GLY A 77 -10.63 -16.02 5.12
CA GLY A 77 -9.89 -14.98 4.38
C GLY A 77 -10.60 -13.63 4.38
N ARG A 78 -11.20 -13.24 5.52
CA ARG A 78 -11.94 -11.98 5.65
C ARG A 78 -11.23 -11.01 6.59
N LEU A 79 -11.49 -9.72 6.39
CA LEU A 79 -11.19 -8.64 7.32
C LEU A 79 -12.51 -8.20 7.98
N GLY A 80 -12.58 -8.26 9.31
CA GLY A 80 -13.77 -7.90 10.09
C GLY A 80 -13.48 -6.92 11.23
N ASP A 81 -14.52 -6.35 11.84
CA ASP A 81 -14.37 -5.27 12.82
C ASP A 81 -13.82 -5.74 14.18
N LYS A 82 -13.80 -7.06 14.43
CA LYS A 82 -13.31 -7.67 15.67
C LYS A 82 -12.48 -8.91 15.34
N PRO A 83 -11.41 -9.19 16.10
CA PRO A 83 -10.66 -10.43 15.94
C PRO A 83 -11.53 -11.64 16.36
N PRO A 84 -11.36 -12.81 15.71
CA PRO A 84 -11.99 -14.04 16.17
C PRO A 84 -11.59 -14.38 17.62
N PRO A 85 -12.46 -15.02 18.41
CA PRO A 85 -12.15 -15.36 19.80
C PRO A 85 -11.11 -16.48 19.93
N ALA A 86 -11.05 -17.40 18.96
CA ALA A 86 -10.08 -18.48 18.93
C ALA A 86 -8.88 -18.10 18.05
N ALA A 87 -7.69 -18.55 18.44
CA ALA A 87 -6.50 -18.41 17.62
C ALA A 87 -6.56 -19.38 16.42
N GLU A 88 -6.26 -18.85 15.25
CA GLU A 88 -6.19 -19.54 13.97
C GLU A 88 -4.87 -19.21 13.27
N THR A 89 -4.48 -20.09 12.35
CA THR A 89 -3.24 -19.94 11.59
C THR A 89 -3.48 -20.31 10.14
N VAL A 90 -2.95 -19.50 9.23
CA VAL A 90 -2.87 -19.79 7.80
C VAL A 90 -1.43 -19.73 7.34
N THR A 91 -1.09 -20.48 6.29
CA THR A 91 0.29 -20.65 5.85
C THR A 91 0.45 -20.40 4.35
N TYR A 92 1.62 -19.91 3.95
CA TYR A 92 2.01 -19.81 2.55
C TYR A 92 3.47 -20.25 2.37
N ASN A 93 3.79 -20.73 1.17
CA ASN A 93 5.15 -21.06 0.78
C ASN A 93 5.91 -19.78 0.47
N SER A 94 6.84 -19.41 1.35
CA SER A 94 7.58 -18.16 1.23
C SER A 94 8.53 -18.13 0.04
N GLU A 95 8.83 -19.29 -0.57
CA GLU A 95 9.71 -19.44 -1.73
C GLU A 95 8.96 -19.37 -3.06
N ASP A 96 7.62 -19.50 -3.03
CA ASP A 96 6.77 -19.45 -4.22
C ASP A 96 6.12 -18.07 -4.35
N ARG A 97 6.39 -17.39 -5.46
CA ARG A 97 5.83 -16.07 -5.78
C ARG A 97 4.30 -16.07 -5.90
N GLN A 98 3.69 -17.21 -6.25
CA GLN A 98 2.24 -17.31 -6.36
C GLN A 98 1.57 -17.66 -5.02
N SER A 99 2.31 -18.23 -4.08
CA SER A 99 1.79 -18.63 -2.77
C SER A 99 1.67 -17.43 -1.83
N ARG A 100 0.44 -17.15 -1.42
CA ARG A 100 0.09 -16.03 -0.57
C ARG A 100 -1.16 -16.34 0.24
N VAL A 101 -1.31 -15.63 1.36
CA VAL A 101 -2.54 -15.58 2.15
C VAL A 101 -3.28 -14.29 1.80
N GLU A 102 -4.60 -14.34 1.76
CA GLU A 102 -5.46 -13.21 1.40
C GLU A 102 -6.55 -12.98 2.45
N PHE A 103 -6.72 -11.72 2.87
CA PHE A 103 -7.83 -11.26 3.70
C PHE A 103 -8.56 -10.09 3.04
N THR A 104 -9.88 -10.20 2.87
CA THR A 104 -10.67 -9.24 2.08
C THR A 104 -11.71 -8.49 2.93
N HIS A 105 -11.84 -7.19 2.70
CA HIS A 105 -12.94 -6.34 3.17
C HIS A 105 -13.74 -5.80 1.97
N THR A 106 -15.05 -5.99 1.96
CA THR A 106 -15.96 -5.49 0.93
C THR A 106 -16.69 -4.25 1.42
N PHE A 107 -16.64 -3.17 0.64
CA PHE A 107 -17.26 -1.90 0.99
C PHE A 107 -18.77 -1.95 0.74
N SER A 108 -19.57 -1.64 1.76
CA SER A 108 -21.03 -1.56 1.63
C SER A 108 -21.52 -0.27 0.98
N GLU A 109 -20.68 0.77 0.97
CA GLU A 109 -20.96 2.09 0.40
C GLU A 109 -19.73 2.66 -0.30
N PRO A 110 -19.88 3.62 -1.23
CA PRO A 110 -18.74 4.29 -1.84
C PRO A 110 -17.82 4.89 -0.78
N SER A 111 -16.53 4.59 -0.87
CA SER A 111 -15.53 4.92 0.15
C SER A 111 -14.25 5.44 -0.49
N ARG A 112 -13.69 6.52 0.06
CA ARG A 112 -12.41 7.09 -0.36
C ARG A 112 -11.34 6.88 0.71
N LEU A 113 -10.27 6.22 0.32
CA LEU A 113 -9.10 6.01 1.17
C LEU A 113 -7.94 6.88 0.69
N ILE A 114 -7.60 7.92 1.46
CA ILE A 114 -6.41 8.75 1.22
C ILE A 114 -5.61 8.87 2.51
N GLY A 115 -4.36 8.42 2.50
CA GLY A 115 -3.48 8.53 3.66
C GLY A 115 -2.55 7.34 3.85
N LEU A 116 -2.23 7.03 5.11
CA LEU A 116 -1.18 6.10 5.49
C LEU A 116 -1.75 4.76 6.01
N PRO A 117 -1.87 3.72 5.18
CA PRO A 117 -2.25 2.40 5.66
C PRO A 117 -1.12 1.70 6.45
N LYS A 118 -1.49 0.80 7.37
CA LYS A 118 -0.54 -0.03 8.14
C LYS A 118 -1.11 -1.42 8.34
N ALA A 119 -0.28 -2.45 8.23
CA ALA A 119 -0.65 -3.81 8.64
C ALA A 119 0.04 -4.16 9.96
N ILE A 120 -0.69 -4.82 10.86
CA ILE A 120 -0.15 -5.44 12.06
C ILE A 120 -0.30 -6.94 11.89
N LEU A 121 0.81 -7.68 11.81
CA LEU A 121 0.79 -9.12 11.56
C LEU A 121 1.55 -9.87 12.65
N TYR A 122 0.94 -10.91 13.18
CA TYR A 122 1.59 -11.88 14.06
C TYR A 122 2.06 -13.05 13.21
N MET A 123 3.39 -13.19 13.09
CA MET A 123 4.00 -14.07 12.11
C MET A 123 5.01 -15.02 12.76
N SER A 124 5.14 -16.24 12.23
CA SER A 124 6.26 -17.12 12.56
C SER A 124 6.78 -17.89 11.35
N CYS A 125 7.99 -18.41 11.48
CA CYS A 125 8.67 -19.25 10.50
C CYS A 125 9.39 -20.38 11.23
N ASP A 126 9.23 -21.62 10.76
CA ASP A 126 9.81 -22.79 11.42
C ASP A 126 11.24 -23.12 10.92
N THR A 127 11.63 -22.58 9.76
CA THR A 127 12.83 -23.02 9.03
C THR A 127 14.05 -22.14 9.28
N ARG A 128 13.85 -20.81 9.37
CA ARG A 128 14.90 -19.81 9.57
C ARG A 128 14.65 -18.99 10.82
N ASP A 129 15.73 -18.41 11.33
CA ASP A 129 15.73 -17.48 12.46
C ASP A 129 15.48 -16.02 12.04
N ASP A 130 15.08 -15.81 10.78
CA ASP A 130 14.68 -14.53 10.21
C ASP A 130 13.87 -14.79 8.94
N PHE A 131 13.01 -13.83 8.58
CA PHE A 131 12.19 -13.89 7.39
C PHE A 131 11.70 -12.50 6.97
N THR A 132 11.46 -12.32 5.68
CA THR A 132 10.90 -11.09 5.10
C THR A 132 9.44 -11.31 4.74
N VAL A 133 8.59 -10.36 5.14
CA VAL A 133 7.16 -10.37 4.81
C VAL A 133 6.89 -9.25 3.83
N PHE A 134 6.21 -9.59 2.75
CA PHE A 134 5.67 -8.62 1.79
C PHE A 134 4.16 -8.57 1.95
N VAL A 135 3.62 -7.36 1.93
CA VAL A 135 2.18 -7.11 1.90
C VAL A 135 1.84 -6.25 0.69
N ILE A 136 0.71 -6.53 0.05
CA ILE A 136 0.13 -5.68 -0.99
C ILE A 136 -1.37 -5.52 -0.76
N LEU A 137 -1.86 -4.30 -0.91
CA LEU A 137 -3.29 -3.97 -0.89
C LEU A 137 -3.82 -3.94 -2.32
N ARG A 138 -4.62 -4.95 -2.69
CA ARG A 138 -5.26 -5.06 -4.00
C ARG A 138 -6.69 -4.54 -3.94
N LYS A 139 -7.09 -3.77 -4.95
CA LYS A 139 -8.50 -3.49 -5.20
C LYS A 139 -9.11 -4.61 -6.03
N LYS A 140 -10.31 -5.06 -5.67
CA LYS A 140 -11.08 -6.09 -6.38
C LYS A 140 -12.42 -5.52 -6.81
N ASP A 141 -12.91 -5.93 -7.98
CA ASP A 141 -14.27 -5.62 -8.41
C ASP A 141 -15.33 -6.43 -7.63
N ARG A 142 -16.60 -6.23 -7.99
CA ARG A 142 -17.75 -6.90 -7.36
C ARG A 142 -17.78 -8.41 -7.54
N ASP A 143 -17.08 -8.91 -8.56
CA ASP A 143 -16.98 -10.34 -8.84
C ASP A 143 -15.73 -10.96 -8.19
N GLY A 144 -14.96 -10.17 -7.44
CA GLY A 144 -13.75 -10.61 -6.75
C GLY A 144 -12.53 -10.73 -7.66
N LYS A 145 -12.54 -10.12 -8.85
CA LYS A 145 -11.37 -10.07 -9.72
C LYS A 145 -10.45 -8.93 -9.29
N ASP A 146 -9.16 -9.23 -9.19
CA ASP A 146 -8.12 -8.23 -8.90
C ASP A 146 -8.04 -7.19 -10.03
N LEU A 147 -8.22 -5.93 -9.68
CA LEU A 147 -8.07 -4.81 -10.59
C LEU A 147 -6.63 -4.30 -10.60
N ILE A 148 -6.24 -3.69 -11.71
CA ILE A 148 -4.95 -3.03 -11.94
C ILE A 148 -5.25 -1.62 -12.46
N HIS A 149 -4.38 -0.66 -12.21
CA HIS A 149 -4.46 0.68 -12.76
C HIS A 149 -3.34 0.93 -13.79
N MET A 150 -3.63 1.69 -14.84
CA MET A 150 -2.62 2.10 -15.82
C MET A 150 -1.93 3.38 -15.35
N ASN A 151 -0.61 3.39 -15.29
CA ASN A 151 0.17 4.55 -14.83
C ASN A 151 0.11 5.75 -15.79
N PHE A 152 -0.36 5.51 -17.01
CA PHE A 152 -0.54 6.52 -18.03
C PHE A 152 -2.03 6.68 -18.35
N PRO A 153 -2.49 7.90 -18.67
CA PRO A 153 -3.86 8.09 -19.14
C PRO A 153 -4.12 7.21 -20.36
N VAL A 154 -5.14 6.35 -20.30
CA VAL A 154 -5.48 5.41 -21.39
C VAL A 154 -5.68 6.14 -22.71
N ASP A 155 -6.30 7.33 -22.65
CA ASP A 155 -6.55 8.22 -23.80
C ASP A 155 -5.27 8.75 -24.47
N ALA A 156 -4.12 8.69 -23.80
CA ALA A 156 -2.82 9.06 -24.34
C ALA A 156 -2.04 7.85 -24.92
N THR A 157 -2.68 6.68 -25.03
CA THR A 157 -2.06 5.43 -25.50
C THR A 157 -2.80 4.86 -26.71
N PRO A 158 -2.18 3.96 -27.51
CA PRO A 158 -2.86 3.33 -28.66
C PRO A 158 -3.87 2.24 -28.27
N ILE A 159 -3.97 1.89 -26.98
CA ILE A 159 -4.88 0.86 -26.47
C ILE A 159 -6.12 1.49 -25.83
N LYS A 160 -7.22 0.73 -25.76
CA LYS A 160 -8.47 1.19 -25.16
C LYS A 160 -8.77 0.55 -23.80
N SER A 161 -8.05 -0.52 -23.47
CA SER A 161 -8.21 -1.25 -22.19
C SER A 161 -6.88 -1.85 -21.77
N ILE A 162 -6.66 -1.94 -20.45
CA ILE A 162 -5.56 -2.67 -19.82
C ILE A 162 -5.54 -4.13 -20.29
N ALA A 163 -6.70 -4.73 -20.57
CA ALA A 163 -6.82 -6.10 -21.06
C ALA A 163 -6.17 -6.32 -22.43
N GLU A 164 -5.98 -5.26 -23.22
CA GLU A 164 -5.33 -5.32 -24.55
C GLU A 164 -3.80 -5.38 -24.44
N ILE A 165 -3.21 -5.10 -23.26
CA ILE A 165 -1.77 -5.11 -23.06
C ILE A 165 -1.26 -6.55 -23.08
N PRO A 166 -0.40 -6.93 -24.04
CA PRO A 166 0.19 -8.27 -24.08
C PRO A 166 0.93 -8.56 -22.78
N GLN A 167 0.81 -9.78 -22.24
CA GLN A 167 1.41 -10.16 -20.95
C GLN A 167 2.91 -9.84 -20.86
N LYS A 168 3.66 -9.98 -21.96
CA LYS A 168 5.10 -9.65 -22.04
C LYS A 168 5.42 -8.16 -21.89
N GLN A 169 4.43 -7.29 -22.05
CA GLN A 169 4.52 -5.83 -21.91
C GLN A 169 3.90 -5.35 -20.60
N GLN A 170 3.34 -6.23 -19.76
CA GLN A 170 2.82 -5.88 -18.45
C GLN A 170 3.97 -5.84 -17.44
N HIS A 171 4.30 -4.65 -16.96
CA HIS A 171 5.42 -4.42 -16.06
C HIS A 171 5.12 -3.29 -15.06
N SER A 172 5.88 -3.20 -13.98
CA SER A 172 5.67 -2.21 -12.91
C SER A 172 5.64 -0.76 -13.38
N VAL A 173 6.31 -0.42 -14.49
CA VAL A 173 6.37 0.97 -14.99
C VAL A 173 5.11 1.42 -15.74
N ASN A 174 4.27 0.52 -16.24
CA ASN A 174 3.00 0.89 -16.90
C ASN A 174 1.76 0.52 -16.11
N LEU A 175 1.87 -0.39 -15.13
CA LEU A 175 0.74 -0.91 -14.39
C LEU A 175 1.00 -0.84 -12.89
N HIS A 176 0.05 -0.25 -12.16
CA HIS A 176 0.02 -0.21 -10.72
C HIS A 176 -0.95 -1.25 -10.17
N MET A 177 -0.44 -2.13 -9.33
CA MET A 177 -1.22 -3.23 -8.75
C MET A 177 -1.88 -2.85 -7.42
N GLY A 178 -1.32 -1.89 -6.69
CA GLY A 178 -1.72 -1.63 -5.31
C GLY A 178 -0.56 -1.14 -4.44
N GLN A 179 -0.89 -0.69 -3.23
CA GLN A 179 0.12 -0.21 -2.30
C GLN A 179 0.82 -1.37 -1.61
N MET A 180 2.13 -1.24 -1.40
CA MET A 180 2.97 -2.31 -0.86
C MET A 180 3.61 -1.91 0.47
N GLY A 181 3.90 -2.92 1.28
CA GLY A 181 4.73 -2.82 2.47
C GLY A 181 5.69 -4.00 2.53
N ILE A 182 6.83 -3.80 3.17
CA ILE A 182 7.85 -4.84 3.35
C ILE A 182 8.47 -4.69 4.74
N LEU A 183 8.67 -5.80 5.42
CA LEU A 183 9.45 -5.81 6.66
C LEU A 183 10.21 -7.12 6.81
N ARG A 184 11.49 -7.03 7.16
CA ARG A 184 12.28 -8.15 7.64
C ARG A 184 12.06 -8.29 9.15
N ALA A 185 11.67 -9.49 9.60
CA ALA A 185 11.25 -9.74 10.97
C ALA A 185 12.35 -9.41 12.00
N SER A 186 13.62 -9.66 11.67
CA SER A 186 14.76 -9.26 12.51
C SER A 186 14.90 -7.74 12.67
N HIS A 187 14.36 -6.93 11.77
CA HIS A 187 14.37 -5.46 11.84
C HIS A 187 13.06 -4.86 12.37
N ARG A 188 12.21 -5.65 13.03
CA ARG A 188 10.89 -5.21 13.55
C ARG A 188 10.94 -4.17 14.67
N GLU A 189 12.12 -3.77 15.14
CA GLU A 189 12.27 -2.74 16.16
C GLU A 189 11.56 -1.45 15.74
N ILE A 190 10.93 -0.75 16.69
CA ILE A 190 10.28 0.53 16.45
C ILE A 190 10.82 1.54 17.45
N ASP A 191 11.31 2.68 16.94
CA ASP A 191 11.58 3.86 17.76
C ASP A 191 10.42 4.83 17.63
N ALA A 192 9.45 4.69 18.53
CA ALA A 192 8.20 5.45 18.50
C ALA A 192 8.40 6.97 18.64
N SER A 193 9.54 7.42 19.19
CA SER A 193 9.86 8.84 19.31
C SER A 193 10.13 9.52 17.97
N LYS A 194 10.44 8.73 16.93
CA LYS A 194 10.70 9.18 15.56
C LYS A 194 9.55 8.92 14.59
N ASN A 195 8.46 8.33 15.07
CA ASN A 195 7.27 8.14 14.25
C ASN A 195 6.73 9.51 13.83
N ILE A 196 6.72 9.78 12.53
CA ILE A 196 6.08 10.99 11.98
C ILE A 196 4.55 10.91 12.04
N HIS A 197 4.00 9.70 12.19
CA HIS A 197 2.57 9.44 12.31
C HIS A 197 2.34 8.06 12.99
N PRO A 198 1.25 7.83 13.75
CA PRO A 198 0.96 6.52 14.37
C PRO A 198 0.88 5.33 13.39
N GLN A 199 0.52 5.61 12.13
CA GLN A 199 0.47 4.62 11.04
C GLN A 199 1.74 4.56 10.19
N PHE A 200 2.79 5.30 10.56
CA PHE A 200 4.08 5.27 9.89
C PHE A 200 5.17 4.89 10.90
N PRO A 201 5.32 3.58 11.20
CA PRO A 201 6.29 3.12 12.19
C PRO A 201 7.71 3.40 11.68
N PHE A 202 8.53 4.01 12.54
CA PHE A 202 9.93 4.22 12.28
C PHE A 202 10.72 3.00 12.76
N HIS A 203 11.19 2.20 11.80
CA HIS A 203 12.13 1.13 12.04
C HIS A 203 13.56 1.68 11.95
N PRO A 204 14.35 1.68 13.04
CA PRO A 204 15.69 2.27 13.01
C PRO A 204 16.68 1.47 12.16
N HIS A 205 16.39 0.19 11.91
CA HIS A 205 17.25 -0.76 11.18
C HIS A 205 18.70 -0.86 11.71
N GLY A 206 18.97 -0.42 12.95
CA GLY A 206 20.32 -0.36 13.50
C GLY A 206 20.86 -1.68 14.06
N ARG A 207 20.00 -2.69 14.26
CA ARG A 207 20.39 -4.04 14.71
C ARG A 207 19.40 -5.09 14.24
N GLU A 208 19.89 -6.32 14.15
CA GLU A 208 19.08 -7.51 13.89
C GLU A 208 18.66 -8.17 15.20
N GLN A 209 17.35 -8.30 15.41
CA GLN A 209 16.75 -9.07 16.48
C GLN A 209 16.28 -10.41 15.92
N LYS A 210 17.19 -11.38 15.75
CA LYS A 210 16.84 -12.71 15.22
C LYS A 210 15.60 -13.30 15.93
N VAL A 211 14.77 -13.99 15.16
CA VAL A 211 13.51 -14.58 15.60
C VAL A 211 13.72 -16.09 15.72
N PRO A 212 13.78 -16.68 16.93
CA PRO A 212 13.96 -18.12 17.04
C PRO A 212 12.87 -18.87 16.28
N ARG A 213 13.25 -19.96 15.60
CA ARG A 213 12.34 -20.77 14.78
C ARG A 213 11.07 -21.13 15.55
N GLY A 214 9.92 -20.99 14.90
CA GLY A 214 8.60 -21.24 15.48
C GLY A 214 8.07 -20.14 16.40
N THR A 215 8.87 -19.12 16.74
CA THR A 215 8.43 -18.02 17.61
C THR A 215 7.51 -17.07 16.85
N VAL A 216 6.35 -16.77 17.44
CA VAL A 216 5.45 -15.75 16.91
C VAL A 216 5.95 -14.36 17.29
N VAL A 217 6.09 -13.48 16.30
CA VAL A 217 6.49 -12.08 16.50
C VAL A 217 5.46 -11.13 15.90
N LYS A 218 5.22 -10.01 16.59
CA LYS A 218 4.43 -8.90 16.06
C LYS A 218 5.25 -8.09 15.08
N LEU A 219 4.70 -7.85 13.91
CA LEU A 219 5.26 -7.01 12.85
C LEU A 219 4.29 -5.87 12.57
N GLU A 220 4.72 -4.62 12.76
CA GLU A 220 3.98 -3.45 12.29
C GLU A 220 4.59 -3.01 10.96
N ILE A 221 3.92 -3.29 9.86
CA ILE A 221 4.41 -3.06 8.51
C ILE A 221 3.74 -1.79 7.97
N GLY A 222 4.53 -0.72 7.82
CA GLY A 222 4.11 0.47 7.10
C GLY A 222 3.84 0.12 5.63
N ILE A 223 2.70 0.58 5.11
CA ILE A 223 2.33 0.43 3.71
C ILE A 223 2.40 1.82 3.08
N TRP A 224 2.89 1.90 1.84
CA TRP A 224 2.95 3.17 1.11
C TRP A 224 1.60 3.88 1.08
N ALA A 225 1.66 5.22 1.12
CA ALA A 225 0.48 6.07 1.11
C ALA A 225 -0.45 5.70 -0.06
N MET A 226 -1.76 5.71 0.21
CA MET A 226 -2.76 5.38 -0.80
C MET A 226 -3.63 6.58 -1.12
N GLY A 227 -4.15 6.63 -2.35
CA GLY A 227 -5.29 7.42 -2.76
C GLY A 227 -6.14 6.57 -3.68
N VAL A 228 -7.21 5.95 -3.16
CA VAL A 228 -8.02 4.98 -3.90
C VAL A 228 -9.50 5.16 -3.57
N ASP A 229 -10.33 5.23 -4.60
CA ASP A 229 -11.78 5.23 -4.49
C ASP A 229 -12.32 3.81 -4.66
N PHE A 230 -13.32 3.45 -3.87
CA PHE A 230 -14.04 2.18 -3.94
C PHE A 230 -15.53 2.45 -4.10
N ASP A 231 -16.18 1.74 -5.02
CA ASP A 231 -17.62 1.68 -5.16
C ASP A 231 -18.22 0.67 -4.18
N ALA A 232 -19.51 0.81 -3.89
CA ALA A 232 -20.24 -0.22 -3.15
C ALA A 232 -20.14 -1.58 -3.86
N GLY A 233 -19.81 -2.61 -3.09
CA GLY A 233 -19.58 -3.98 -3.54
C GLY A 233 -18.15 -4.28 -4.02
N GLU A 234 -17.30 -3.26 -4.25
CA GLU A 234 -15.87 -3.49 -4.48
C GLU A 234 -15.18 -3.86 -3.16
N SER A 235 -13.98 -4.43 -3.26
CA SER A 235 -13.25 -4.89 -2.08
C SER A 235 -11.80 -4.44 -2.07
N ILE A 236 -11.23 -4.31 -0.87
CA ILE A 236 -9.79 -4.22 -0.64
C ILE A 236 -9.30 -5.55 -0.07
N SER A 237 -8.17 -6.03 -0.57
CA SER A 237 -7.57 -7.31 -0.22
C SER A 237 -6.15 -7.11 0.27
N LEU A 238 -5.90 -7.53 1.50
CA LEU A 238 -4.56 -7.65 2.07
C LEU A 238 -4.00 -9.00 1.65
N GLN A 239 -3.00 -8.98 0.76
CA GLN A 239 -2.28 -10.18 0.37
C GLN A 239 -0.91 -10.20 1.05
N VAL A 240 -0.60 -11.30 1.75
CA VAL A 240 0.64 -11.52 2.50
C VAL A 240 1.44 -12.64 1.83
N GLY A 241 2.69 -12.39 1.50
CA GLY A 241 3.56 -13.34 0.81
C GLY A 241 5.03 -13.23 1.19
N GLY A 242 5.82 -14.21 0.75
CA GLY A 242 7.26 -14.29 0.99
C GLY A 242 8.12 -13.75 -0.14
N GLN A 243 7.52 -13.36 -1.27
CA GLN A 243 8.20 -12.83 -2.43
C GLN A 243 7.67 -11.44 -2.77
N TYR A 244 8.50 -10.63 -3.42
CA TYR A 244 8.11 -9.28 -3.83
C TYR A 244 6.92 -9.34 -4.79
N PRO A 245 5.77 -8.71 -4.45
CA PRO A 245 4.55 -8.81 -5.24
C PRO A 245 4.58 -7.80 -6.38
N SER A 246 5.39 -8.07 -7.41
CA SER A 246 5.46 -7.23 -8.61
C SER A 246 4.96 -7.90 -9.88
N LEU A 247 4.85 -7.11 -10.95
CA LEU A 247 4.77 -7.62 -12.32
C LEU A 247 6.16 -8.02 -12.80
N SER A 248 6.31 -8.31 -14.11
CA SER A 248 7.64 -8.48 -14.70
C SER A 248 8.46 -7.20 -14.45
N GLU A 249 9.64 -7.37 -13.86
CA GLU A 249 10.60 -6.29 -13.62
C GLU A 249 11.74 -6.39 -14.63
N PHE A 250 12.37 -5.27 -14.94
CA PHE A 250 13.60 -5.27 -15.72
C PHE A 250 14.73 -5.88 -14.88
N ALA A 251 15.11 -7.11 -15.18
CA ALA A 251 16.23 -7.80 -14.50
C ALA A 251 17.61 -7.28 -14.97
N ASN A 252 17.65 -6.50 -16.04
CA ASN A 252 18.87 -5.86 -16.52
C ASN A 252 19.38 -4.95 -15.39
N TRP A 253 20.58 -5.24 -14.88
CA TRP A 253 21.24 -4.55 -13.76
C TRP A 253 20.82 -4.97 -12.34
N SER A 254 20.18 -6.13 -12.17
CA SER A 254 19.96 -6.73 -10.84
C SER A 254 20.76 -8.02 -10.68
N GLU A 255 21.55 -8.11 -9.61
CA GLU A 255 22.16 -9.38 -9.20
C GLU A 255 21.16 -10.23 -8.39
N PRO A 256 21.24 -11.57 -8.43
CA PRO A 256 20.47 -12.42 -7.53
C PRO A 256 20.74 -12.04 -6.09
N ARG A 257 19.69 -12.01 -5.25
CA ARG A 257 19.87 -11.76 -3.82
C ARG A 257 20.69 -12.89 -3.17
N PRO A 258 21.54 -12.57 -2.19
CA PRO A 258 22.29 -13.56 -1.43
C PRO A 258 21.38 -14.61 -0.78
N GLU A 259 21.83 -15.87 -0.75
CA GLU A 259 21.08 -17.01 -0.20
C GLU A 259 20.60 -16.79 1.25
N HIS A 260 21.39 -16.12 2.08
CA HIS A 260 21.07 -15.85 3.47
C HIS A 260 19.96 -14.80 3.64
N GLU A 261 19.69 -13.99 2.61
CA GLU A 261 18.60 -13.00 2.63
C GLU A 261 17.25 -13.59 2.19
N LEU A 262 17.28 -14.69 1.43
CA LEU A 262 16.07 -15.30 0.87
C LEU A 262 15.20 -15.92 1.97
N ASN A 263 13.89 -15.93 1.75
CA ASN A 263 12.98 -16.68 2.60
C ASN A 263 13.10 -18.18 2.35
N ARG A 264 12.73 -19.02 3.32
CA ARG A 264 12.73 -20.49 3.18
C ARG A 264 11.50 -21.09 3.85
N GLY A 265 10.91 -22.10 3.20
CA GLY A 265 9.81 -22.89 3.74
C GLY A 265 8.52 -22.11 4.00
N GLN A 266 7.72 -22.63 4.93
CA GLN A 266 6.40 -22.10 5.24
C GLN A 266 6.47 -20.93 6.22
N HIS A 267 5.86 -19.81 5.86
CA HIS A 267 5.54 -18.76 6.80
C HIS A 267 4.10 -18.92 7.29
N LYS A 268 3.86 -18.50 8.53
CA LYS A 268 2.56 -18.62 9.19
C LYS A 268 2.06 -17.24 9.59
N VAL A 269 0.82 -16.92 9.22
CA VAL A 269 0.07 -15.77 9.72
C VAL A 269 -0.85 -16.27 10.83
N HIS A 270 -0.68 -15.75 12.03
CA HIS A 270 -1.53 -16.05 13.19
C HIS A 270 -2.57 -14.95 13.37
N PHE A 271 -3.82 -15.31 13.61
CA PHE A 271 -4.88 -14.35 13.85
C PHE A 271 -5.93 -14.88 14.84
N GLY A 272 -6.69 -14.00 15.48
CA GLY A 272 -7.67 -14.37 16.51
C GLY A 272 -7.04 -14.74 17.86
N GLY A 273 -7.87 -14.82 18.89
CA GLY A 273 -7.42 -15.04 20.27
C GLY A 273 -6.41 -13.97 20.71
N GLU A 274 -5.20 -14.41 21.06
CA GLU A 274 -4.09 -13.53 21.47
C GLU A 274 -3.36 -12.84 20.31
N TYR A 275 -3.67 -13.19 19.05
CA TYR A 275 -3.02 -12.67 17.85
C TYR A 275 -3.96 -11.76 17.05
N PRO A 276 -4.14 -10.48 17.42
CA PRO A 276 -5.02 -9.56 16.69
C PRO A 276 -4.34 -9.02 15.42
N SER A 277 -4.01 -9.89 14.46
CA SER A 277 -3.51 -9.45 13.14
C SER A 277 -4.57 -8.59 12.45
N SER A 278 -4.18 -7.44 11.91
CA SER A 278 -5.10 -6.41 11.40
C SER A 278 -4.52 -5.57 10.26
N LEU A 279 -5.42 -4.90 9.55
CA LEU A 279 -5.16 -3.88 8.56
C LEU A 279 -5.82 -2.57 8.99
N ILE A 280 -5.06 -1.49 9.03
CA ILE A 280 -5.54 -0.15 9.36
C ILE A 280 -5.61 0.69 8.08
N LEU A 281 -6.79 1.25 7.79
CA LEU A 281 -7.09 1.96 6.55
C LEU A 281 -7.48 3.44 6.80
N PRO A 282 -7.02 4.38 5.96
CA PRO A 282 -7.24 5.82 6.14
C PRO A 282 -8.54 6.30 5.45
N TYR A 283 -9.68 6.27 6.14
CA TYR A 283 -10.94 6.78 5.58
C TYR A 283 -11.01 8.30 5.71
N ILE A 284 -11.29 9.00 4.61
CA ILE A 284 -11.44 10.47 4.61
C ILE A 284 -12.84 10.93 4.18
N GLY A 285 -13.78 9.99 4.04
CA GLY A 285 -15.16 10.24 3.63
C GLY A 285 -15.56 9.51 2.36
N LYS A 286 -16.65 9.96 1.74
CA LYS A 286 -17.17 9.42 0.48
C LYS A 286 -16.46 10.08 -0.71
N PRO A 287 -16.28 9.35 -1.83
CA PRO A 287 -15.71 9.89 -3.07
C PRO A 287 -16.42 11.13 -3.60
#